data_AF-A0A1V6QF39-F1
#
_entry.id   AF-A0A1V6QF39-F1
#
_cell.length_a   1.000
_cell.length_b   1.000
_cell.length_c   1.000
_cell.angle_alpha   90.00
_cell.angle_beta   90.00
_cell.angle_gamma   90.00
#
_symmetry.space_group_name_H-M   'P 1'
#
loop_
_entity.id
_entity.type
_entity.pdbx_description
1 polymer ?
#
loop_
_entity_poly.entity_id
_entity_poly.type
_entity_poly.pdbx_seq_one_letter_code
_entity_poly.pdbx_strand_id
1 'polypeptide(L)'
;MIVDWLLNEVPQDLLQYLEVYTFGNIANHFNNPYRDAISHASASGSLQNGESSSRPHNRAISHVEHYANSYDFACRFGVLHFTKQVPKDHLENRFMGKVFVNPRAGHQLNQHYLDSMFPLDPTNRFTRDPKEDDFMNLNVTIHSPQEKQKKSHGVRPEIAVERHDPTGACDLSREAPNGARPTSKVKIRDLSRLWLYCNGGRPA
;
A
#
# COMPACT_ATOMS: atom_id res chain seq x y z
N MET A 1 -12.01 2.49 14.59
CA MET A 1 -12.60 1.97 13.33
C MET A 1 -13.33 0.67 13.59
N ILE A 2 -14.24 0.23 12.70
CA ILE A 2 -14.90 -1.09 12.78
C ILE A 2 -13.88 -2.25 12.87
N VAL A 3 -12.70 -2.08 12.27
CA VAL A 3 -11.59 -3.05 12.36
C VAL A 3 -11.12 -3.26 13.80
N ASP A 4 -11.07 -2.22 14.63
CA ASP A 4 -10.67 -2.35 16.04
C ASP A 4 -11.69 -3.17 16.84
N TRP A 5 -12.97 -3.07 16.47
CA TRP A 5 -14.02 -3.92 17.06
C TRP A 5 -13.88 -5.36 16.59
N LEU A 6 -13.61 -5.60 15.31
CA LEU A 6 -13.36 -6.96 14.81
C LEU A 6 -12.14 -7.59 15.47
N LEU A 7 -11.08 -6.83 15.71
CA LEU A 7 -9.89 -7.28 16.44
C LEU A 7 -10.19 -7.69 17.89
N ASN A 8 -11.24 -7.12 18.50
CA ASN A 8 -11.66 -7.42 19.86
C ASN A 8 -12.64 -8.61 19.94
N GLU A 9 -13.56 -8.72 18.97
CA GLU A 9 -14.67 -9.67 19.01
C GLU A 9 -14.39 -10.97 18.25
N VAL A 10 -13.52 -10.94 17.23
CA VAL A 10 -13.28 -12.07 16.34
C VAL A 10 -11.95 -12.75 16.69
N PRO A 11 -11.93 -14.09 16.84
CA PRO A 11 -10.68 -14.84 17.01
C PRO A 11 -9.68 -14.57 15.90
N GLN A 12 -8.40 -14.41 16.27
CA GLN A 12 -7.34 -14.03 15.31
C GLN A 12 -7.12 -15.06 14.20
N ASP A 13 -7.39 -16.34 14.46
CA ASP A 13 -7.31 -17.40 13.45
C ASP A 13 -8.36 -17.25 12.35
N LEU A 14 -9.45 -16.52 12.61
CA LEU A 14 -10.47 -16.19 11.61
C LEU A 14 -10.14 -14.86 10.92
N LEU A 15 -9.51 -13.92 11.61
CA LEU A 15 -9.09 -12.64 11.04
C LEU A 15 -8.04 -12.79 9.93
N GLN A 16 -7.30 -13.91 9.90
CA GLN A 16 -6.35 -14.18 8.81
C GLN A 16 -7.03 -14.28 7.44
N TYR A 17 -8.33 -14.58 7.39
CA TYR A 17 -9.14 -14.65 6.16
C TYR A 17 -9.75 -13.30 5.79
N LEU A 18 -9.70 -12.31 6.68
CA LEU A 18 -10.19 -10.97 6.39
C LEU A 18 -9.23 -10.27 5.43
N GLU A 19 -9.79 -9.68 4.38
CA GLU A 19 -9.07 -8.82 3.45
C GLU A 19 -9.66 -7.40 3.54
N VAL A 20 -8.79 -6.40 3.70
CA VAL A 20 -9.21 -5.00 3.86
C VAL A 20 -8.72 -4.17 2.70
N TYR A 21 -9.66 -3.55 2.00
CA TYR A 21 -9.42 -2.63 0.89
C TYR A 21 -10.00 -1.27 1.23
N THR A 22 -9.16 -0.24 1.35
CA THR A 22 -9.62 1.12 1.65
C THR A 22 -9.40 2.05 0.47
N PHE A 23 -10.32 2.98 0.26
CA PHE A 23 -10.28 4.01 -0.78
C PHE A 23 -10.50 5.38 -0.13
N GLY A 24 -9.83 6.43 -0.57
CA GLY A 24 -10.09 7.77 -0.04
C GLY A 24 -9.78 7.91 1.46
N ASN A 25 -8.82 7.15 1.99
CA ASN A 25 -8.67 6.94 3.43
C ASN A 25 -8.14 8.19 4.17
N ILE A 26 -8.97 8.74 5.07
CA ILE A 26 -8.65 9.90 5.93
C ILE A 26 -8.01 9.51 7.28
N ALA A 27 -7.91 8.21 7.59
CA ALA A 27 -7.38 7.75 8.87
C ALA A 27 -5.90 8.13 9.04
N ASN A 28 -5.52 8.35 10.29
CA ASN A 28 -4.14 8.61 10.68
C ASN A 28 -3.34 7.34 10.99
N HIS A 29 -4.03 6.25 11.29
CA HIS A 29 -3.42 4.97 11.58
C HIS A 29 -4.33 3.82 11.14
N PHE A 30 -3.72 2.68 10.91
CA PHE A 30 -4.35 1.39 10.69
C PHE A 30 -3.56 0.36 11.50
N ASN A 31 -4.13 -0.09 12.63
CA ASN A 31 -3.46 -1.04 13.50
C ASN A 31 -3.68 -2.47 13.00
N ASN A 32 -2.61 -3.25 12.97
CA ASN A 32 -2.68 -4.67 12.67
C ASN A 32 -1.66 -5.41 13.57
N PRO A 33 -2.07 -5.88 14.75
CA PRO A 33 -1.16 -6.52 15.70
C PRO A 33 -0.62 -7.85 15.16
N TYR A 34 0.49 -8.32 15.74
CA TYR A 34 0.96 -9.69 15.52
C TYR A 34 0.04 -10.69 16.20
N ARG A 35 -0.09 -11.89 15.62
CA ARG A 35 -0.98 -12.93 16.14
C ARG A 35 -0.49 -13.55 17.44
N ASP A 36 0.81 -13.78 17.52
CA ASP A 36 1.44 -14.41 18.66
C ASP A 36 2.65 -13.60 19.14
N ALA A 37 2.94 -13.73 20.44
CA ALA A 37 4.07 -13.07 21.07
C ALA A 37 5.41 -13.50 20.44
N ILE A 38 5.48 -14.72 19.89
CA ILE A 38 6.67 -15.25 19.21
C ILE A 38 6.91 -14.48 17.90
N SER A 39 5.88 -14.26 17.07
CA SER A 39 6.03 -13.41 15.88
C SER A 39 6.38 -11.98 16.23
N HIS A 40 5.78 -11.43 17.29
CA HIS A 40 6.11 -10.09 17.77
C HIS A 40 7.58 -10.00 18.21
N ALA A 41 8.06 -10.96 19.00
CA ALA A 41 9.45 -11.02 19.45
C ALA A 41 10.43 -11.25 18.30
N SER A 42 10.08 -12.11 17.34
CA SER A 42 10.90 -12.39 16.15
C SER A 42 11.04 -11.15 15.26
N ALA A 43 9.96 -10.41 15.05
CA ALA A 43 9.99 -9.15 14.30
C ALA A 43 10.74 -8.03 15.04
N SER A 44 10.61 -7.97 16.37
CA SER A 44 11.37 -7.04 17.20
C SER A 44 12.87 -7.34 17.22
N GLY A 45 13.25 -8.63 17.18
CA GLY A 45 14.64 -9.09 17.07
C GLY A 45 15.23 -8.90 15.67
N SER A 46 14.45 -9.08 14.60
CA SER A 46 14.92 -8.90 13.21
C SER A 46 15.20 -7.43 12.87
N LEU A 47 14.54 -6.48 13.53
CA LEU A 47 14.84 -5.05 13.45
C LEU A 47 16.27 -4.71 13.91
N GLN A 48 16.91 -5.55 14.74
CA GLN A 48 18.29 -5.34 15.20
C GLN A 48 19.35 -5.92 14.24
N ASN A 49 19.01 -6.96 13.46
CA ASN A 49 19.96 -7.69 12.59
C ASN A 49 19.81 -7.40 11.08
N GLY A 50 18.89 -6.52 10.66
CA GLY A 50 18.79 -6.06 9.27
C GLY A 50 18.25 -7.10 8.28
N GLU A 51 17.86 -8.29 8.72
CA GLU A 51 17.19 -9.30 7.90
C GLU A 51 15.67 -9.22 8.07
N SER A 52 15.01 -8.50 7.18
CA SER A 52 13.56 -8.35 7.15
C SER A 52 12.89 -9.57 6.49
N SER A 53 12.74 -10.65 7.25
CA SER A 53 11.94 -11.82 6.83
C SER A 53 10.63 -11.93 7.60
N SER A 54 9.96 -10.80 7.88
CA SER A 54 8.61 -10.85 8.45
C SER A 54 7.66 -11.43 7.42
N ARG A 55 7.33 -12.72 7.54
CA ARG A 55 6.29 -13.36 6.73
C ARG A 55 5.00 -12.52 6.88
N PRO A 56 4.34 -12.12 5.79
CA PRO A 56 3.11 -11.32 5.85
C PRO A 56 1.97 -12.00 6.64
N HIS A 57 2.06 -13.31 6.85
CA HIS A 57 1.06 -14.13 7.54
C HIS A 57 1.10 -14.11 9.07
N ASN A 58 1.98 -13.32 9.68
CA ASN A 58 2.13 -13.29 11.14
C ASN A 58 1.33 -12.17 11.82
N ARG A 59 0.67 -11.32 11.01
CA ARG A 59 -0.24 -10.25 11.47
C ARG A 59 -1.67 -10.80 11.58
N ALA A 60 -2.50 -10.14 12.38
CA ALA A 60 -3.90 -10.56 12.59
C ALA A 60 -4.71 -10.55 11.29
N ILE A 61 -4.51 -9.53 10.46
CA ILE A 61 -5.11 -9.41 9.12
C ILE A 61 -4.02 -9.65 8.08
N SER A 62 -4.22 -10.63 7.19
CA SER A 62 -3.20 -11.03 6.20
C SER A 62 -3.06 -10.03 5.06
N HIS A 63 -4.18 -9.45 4.60
CA HIS A 63 -4.20 -8.62 3.41
C HIS A 63 -4.86 -7.27 3.70
N VAL A 64 -4.06 -6.22 3.62
CA VAL A 64 -4.51 -4.82 3.76
C VAL A 64 -3.93 -4.02 2.61
N GLU A 65 -4.80 -3.41 1.80
CA GLU A 65 -4.41 -2.53 0.69
C GLU A 65 -5.18 -1.21 0.76
N HIS A 66 -4.46 -0.12 0.49
CA HIS A 66 -4.98 1.23 0.50
C HIS A 66 -4.78 1.84 -0.88
N TYR A 67 -5.88 2.23 -1.52
CA TYR A 67 -5.88 2.92 -2.80
C TYR A 67 -6.11 4.39 -2.57
N ALA A 68 -5.15 5.21 -2.98
CA ALA A 68 -5.14 6.64 -2.71
C ALA A 68 -4.97 7.45 -3.99
N ASN A 69 -5.92 8.32 -4.28
CA ASN A 69 -5.77 9.33 -5.33
C ASN A 69 -4.87 10.47 -4.78
N SER A 70 -3.78 10.80 -5.48
CA SER A 70 -2.77 11.75 -4.99
C SER A 70 -3.30 13.18 -4.78
N TYR A 71 -4.36 13.55 -5.50
CA TYR A 71 -5.00 14.86 -5.41
C TYR A 71 -6.34 14.82 -4.67
N ASP A 72 -6.73 13.69 -4.10
CA ASP A 72 -7.90 13.58 -3.22
C ASP A 72 -7.59 14.20 -1.85
N PHE A 73 -8.43 15.13 -1.40
CA PHE A 73 -8.25 15.82 -0.13
C PHE A 73 -8.22 14.84 1.06
N ALA A 74 -9.09 13.83 1.05
CA ALA A 74 -9.16 12.86 2.15
C ALA A 74 -7.86 12.06 2.24
N CYS A 75 -7.34 11.61 1.10
CA CYS A 75 -6.05 10.91 1.04
C CYS A 75 -4.88 11.81 1.48
N ARG A 76 -4.89 13.07 1.06
CA ARG A 76 -3.83 14.05 1.37
C ARG A 76 -3.77 14.42 2.85
N PHE A 77 -4.89 14.40 3.56
CA PHE A 77 -4.94 14.61 5.02
C PHE A 77 -4.83 13.30 5.81
N GLY A 78 -5.17 12.16 5.21
CA GLY A 78 -5.09 10.83 5.83
C GLY A 78 -3.90 10.04 5.36
N VAL A 79 -4.16 8.94 4.64
CA VAL A 79 -3.15 7.92 4.32
C VAL A 79 -1.86 8.51 3.76
N LEU A 80 -1.92 9.43 2.79
CA LEU A 80 -0.72 10.02 2.18
C LEU A 80 0.04 10.96 3.11
N HIS A 81 -0.62 11.52 4.13
CA HIS A 81 0.04 12.36 5.13
C HIS A 81 0.79 11.50 6.14
N PHE A 82 0.11 10.49 6.69
CA PHE A 82 0.62 9.70 7.80
C PHE A 82 1.58 8.59 7.37
N THR A 83 1.57 8.19 6.09
CA THR A 83 2.57 7.24 5.56
C THR A 83 3.87 7.91 5.11
N LYS A 84 3.88 9.24 4.93
CA LYS A 84 5.07 10.01 4.51
C LYS A 84 5.96 10.45 5.67
N GLN A 85 5.44 10.44 6.88
CA GLN A 85 6.16 10.93 8.04
C GLN A 85 6.95 9.81 8.69
N VAL A 86 8.26 10.00 8.85
CA VAL A 86 9.09 9.11 9.67
C VAL A 86 8.54 9.17 11.09
N PRO A 87 8.06 8.05 11.66
CA PRO A 87 7.57 8.02 13.04
C PRO A 87 8.68 8.46 13.99
N LYS A 88 8.41 9.38 14.92
CA LYS A 88 9.39 9.75 15.96
C LYS A 88 9.31 8.83 17.18
N ASP A 89 8.14 8.24 17.40
CA ASP A 89 7.84 7.29 18.46
C ASP A 89 7.18 6.03 17.86
N HIS A 90 7.33 4.89 18.51
CA HIS A 90 6.72 3.60 18.18
C HIS A 90 5.18 3.65 18.23
N LEU A 91 4.64 4.63 18.94
CA LEU A 91 3.21 4.92 19.03
C LEU A 91 2.71 5.82 17.90
N GLU A 92 3.61 6.46 17.15
CA GLU A 92 3.27 7.33 16.02
C GLU A 92 3.26 6.54 14.69
N ASN A 93 2.38 6.93 13.76
CA ASN A 93 2.33 6.46 12.37
C ASN A 93 2.30 4.94 12.15
N ARG A 94 1.44 4.22 12.90
CA ARG A 94 1.11 2.82 12.61
C ARG A 94 0.15 2.73 11.44
N PHE A 95 0.61 2.96 10.22
CA PHE A 95 -0.22 2.82 9.02
C PHE A 95 0.15 1.53 8.28
N MET A 96 -0.51 0.43 8.65
CA MET A 96 -0.19 -0.94 8.21
C MET A 96 -0.94 -1.30 6.91
N GLY A 97 -0.20 -1.81 5.91
CA GLY A 97 -0.77 -2.28 4.65
C GLY A 97 0.00 -1.74 3.44
N LYS A 98 -0.30 -2.26 2.25
CA LYS A 98 0.25 -1.73 1.00
C LYS A 98 -0.50 -0.45 0.62
N VAL A 99 0.21 0.58 0.20
CA VAL A 99 -0.40 1.83 -0.29
C VAL A 99 -0.11 1.97 -1.78
N PHE A 100 -1.15 2.01 -2.59
CA PHE A 100 -1.08 2.24 -4.03
C PHE A 100 -1.59 3.66 -4.33
N VAL A 101 -0.76 4.47 -4.99
CA VAL A 101 -1.07 5.88 -5.26
C VAL A 101 -1.39 6.10 -6.73
N ASN A 102 -2.62 6.51 -7.01
CA ASN A 102 -3.04 6.88 -8.35
C ASN A 102 -2.78 8.38 -8.57
N PRO A 103 -2.05 8.82 -9.61
CA PRO A 103 -1.78 10.23 -9.89
C PRO A 103 -3.02 10.97 -10.47
N ARG A 104 -4.15 10.88 -9.77
CA ARG A 104 -5.45 11.46 -10.16
C ARG A 104 -6.12 12.19 -8.99
N ALA A 105 -7.11 13.00 -9.33
CA ALA A 105 -8.01 13.65 -8.38
C ALA A 105 -9.32 12.86 -8.27
N GLY A 106 -10.16 13.30 -7.33
CA GLY A 106 -11.49 12.74 -7.13
C GLY A 106 -11.55 11.75 -5.97
N HIS A 107 -12.71 11.74 -5.31
CA HIS A 107 -12.93 11.06 -4.03
C HIS A 107 -14.02 9.97 -4.09
N GLN A 108 -15.00 10.13 -4.97
CA GLN A 108 -16.12 9.19 -5.10
C GLN A 108 -15.64 7.79 -5.51
N LEU A 109 -16.01 6.78 -4.70
CA LEU A 109 -15.59 5.39 -4.86
C LEU A 109 -15.82 4.84 -6.27
N ASN A 110 -17.06 4.89 -6.77
CA ASN A 110 -17.38 4.32 -8.09
C ASN A 110 -16.67 5.08 -9.21
N GLN A 111 -16.86 6.40 -9.27
CA GLN A 111 -16.43 7.23 -10.41
C GLN A 111 -14.93 7.50 -10.47
N HIS A 112 -14.26 7.65 -9.32
CA HIS A 112 -12.86 8.07 -9.27
C HIS A 112 -11.88 6.97 -8.85
N TYR A 113 -12.38 5.88 -8.25
CA TYR A 113 -11.56 4.71 -7.93
C TYR A 113 -11.93 3.51 -8.81
N LEU A 114 -13.14 2.97 -8.70
CA LEU A 114 -13.50 1.73 -9.38
C LEU A 114 -13.47 1.87 -10.90
N ASP A 115 -13.99 2.95 -11.48
CA ASP A 115 -13.95 3.18 -12.93
C ASP A 115 -12.49 3.32 -13.46
N SER A 116 -11.60 3.86 -12.63
CA SER A 116 -10.17 4.00 -12.97
C SER A 116 -9.39 2.71 -12.79
N MET A 117 -9.80 1.86 -11.84
CA MET A 117 -9.11 0.62 -11.49
C MET A 117 -9.58 -0.53 -12.38
N PHE A 118 -10.89 -0.59 -12.64
CA PHE A 118 -11.60 -1.67 -13.34
C PHE A 118 -12.33 -1.12 -14.57
N PRO A 119 -11.61 -0.55 -15.55
CA PRO A 119 -12.25 0.00 -16.72
C PRO A 119 -13.04 -1.09 -17.44
N LEU A 120 -14.29 -0.78 -17.82
CA LEU A 120 -15.15 -1.74 -18.47
C LEU A 120 -14.85 -1.87 -19.97
N ASP A 121 -15.21 -3.02 -20.52
CA ASP A 121 -15.26 -3.28 -21.95
C ASP A 121 -16.41 -2.49 -22.63
N PRO A 122 -16.45 -2.41 -23.97
CA PRO A 122 -17.53 -1.70 -24.67
C PRO A 122 -18.94 -2.26 -24.39
N THR A 123 -19.05 -3.48 -23.86
CA THR A 123 -20.34 -4.08 -23.49
C THR A 123 -20.79 -3.74 -22.08
N ASN A 124 -19.95 -3.05 -21.29
CA ASN A 124 -20.15 -2.74 -19.87
C ASN A 124 -20.44 -3.98 -19.00
N ARG A 125 -19.91 -5.15 -19.38
CA ARG A 125 -20.12 -6.40 -18.63
C ARG A 125 -18.87 -6.88 -17.91
N PHE A 126 -17.71 -6.63 -18.48
CA PHE A 126 -16.44 -7.15 -17.96
C PHE A 126 -15.41 -6.03 -17.85
N THR A 127 -14.47 -6.20 -16.94
CA THR A 127 -13.27 -5.37 -16.90
C THR A 127 -12.40 -5.73 -18.11
N ARG A 128 -12.05 -4.74 -18.92
CA ARG A 128 -11.14 -4.91 -20.06
C ARG A 128 -9.68 -4.99 -19.58
N ASP A 129 -8.80 -5.46 -20.48
CA ASP A 129 -7.37 -5.43 -20.20
C ASP A 129 -6.87 -4.00 -19.95
N PRO A 130 -5.99 -3.79 -18.95
CA PRO A 130 -5.37 -2.50 -18.68
C PRO A 130 -4.53 -1.99 -19.86
N LYS A 131 -4.76 -0.74 -20.24
CA LYS A 131 -3.97 0.03 -21.21
C LYS A 131 -2.79 0.71 -20.52
N GLU A 132 -1.89 1.31 -21.29
CA GLU A 132 -0.64 1.93 -20.79
C GLU A 132 -0.87 2.96 -19.66
N ASP A 133 -1.88 3.82 -19.80
CA ASP A 133 -2.19 4.88 -18.84
C ASP A 133 -3.17 4.47 -17.72
N ASP A 134 -3.66 3.22 -17.75
CA ASP A 134 -4.57 2.75 -16.71
C ASP A 134 -3.80 2.52 -15.41
N PHE A 135 -4.45 2.84 -14.29
CA PHE A 135 -3.84 2.77 -12.96
C PHE A 135 -3.21 1.40 -12.67
N MET A 136 -3.90 0.31 -13.01
CA MET A 136 -3.43 -1.06 -12.78
C MET A 136 -2.21 -1.45 -13.64
N ASN A 137 -1.91 -0.69 -14.70
CA ASN A 137 -0.73 -0.89 -15.55
C ASN A 137 0.41 0.08 -15.24
N LEU A 138 0.28 0.92 -14.21
CA LEU A 138 1.38 1.76 -13.77
C LEU A 138 2.52 0.90 -13.19
N ASN A 139 3.74 1.36 -13.41
CA ASN A 139 4.93 0.70 -12.85
C ASN A 139 5.13 1.13 -11.41
N VAL A 140 5.49 0.16 -10.58
CA VAL A 140 5.95 0.32 -9.21
C VAL A 140 7.46 0.17 -9.18
N THR A 141 8.11 1.09 -8.47
CA THR A 141 9.53 1.03 -8.13
C THR A 141 9.65 0.48 -6.71
N ILE A 142 10.24 -0.69 -6.54
CA ILE A 142 10.50 -1.25 -5.20
C ILE A 142 11.91 -0.83 -4.79
N HIS A 143 12.06 0.11 -3.87
CA HIS A 143 13.39 0.51 -3.40
C HIS A 143 13.94 -0.49 -2.39
N SER A 144 15.20 -0.86 -2.60
CA SER A 144 15.96 -1.64 -1.64
C SER A 144 16.35 -0.74 -0.45
N PRO A 145 16.43 -1.26 0.79
CA PRO A 145 16.68 -0.43 1.97
C PRO A 145 18.01 0.33 2.04
N GLN A 146 18.88 0.31 1.02
CA GLN A 146 20.27 0.75 1.18
C GLN A 146 20.65 2.13 0.60
N GLU A 147 19.80 2.84 -0.13
CA GLU A 147 20.20 4.15 -0.67
C GLU A 147 19.80 5.32 0.25
N LYS A 148 20.76 5.81 1.04
CA LYS A 148 20.70 7.12 1.70
C LYS A 148 21.06 8.18 0.66
N GLN A 149 20.13 9.04 0.24
CA GLN A 149 20.47 10.21 -0.57
C GLN A 149 20.49 11.52 0.23
N LYS A 150 21.57 12.27 0.00
CA LYS A 150 21.87 13.59 0.57
C LYS A 150 20.88 14.63 0.02
N LYS A 151 20.38 15.49 0.90
CA LYS A 151 19.47 16.61 0.58
C LYS A 151 20.13 17.65 -0.32
N SER A 152 19.41 18.07 -1.37
CA SER A 152 19.59 19.39 -2.02
C SER A 152 18.24 20.09 -2.13
N HIS A 153 18.20 21.36 -1.70
CA HIS A 153 17.02 22.24 -1.74
C HIS A 153 16.65 22.64 -3.19
N GLY A 154 15.39 22.45 -3.59
CA GLY A 154 14.84 22.99 -4.84
C GLY A 154 13.39 22.52 -5.11
N VAL A 155 12.50 23.44 -5.46
CA VAL A 155 11.02 23.28 -5.53
C VAL A 155 10.52 22.48 -6.75
N ARG A 156 9.76 21.38 -6.54
CA ARG A 156 8.65 20.83 -7.39
C ARG A 156 8.10 19.52 -6.76
N PRO A 157 6.87 19.02 -7.10
CA PRO A 157 6.16 18.06 -6.26
C PRO A 157 6.79 16.67 -6.32
N GLU A 158 7.66 16.40 -5.34
CA GLU A 158 8.27 15.11 -5.06
C GLU A 158 7.22 14.10 -4.59
N ILE A 159 7.02 13.03 -5.36
CA ILE A 159 6.43 11.79 -4.88
C ILE A 159 7.53 11.12 -4.04
N ALA A 160 7.57 11.47 -2.77
CA ALA A 160 8.49 10.90 -1.79
C ALA A 160 7.81 9.72 -1.08
N VAL A 161 8.44 8.55 -1.15
CA VAL A 161 8.16 7.39 -0.30
C VAL A 161 9.46 7.05 0.42
N GLU A 162 9.52 7.34 1.72
CA GLU A 162 10.49 6.75 2.62
C GLU A 162 9.84 6.38 3.97
N ARG A 163 9.79 5.05 4.21
CA ARG A 163 10.17 4.27 5.41
C ARG A 163 9.51 4.58 6.78
N HIS A 164 8.83 3.59 7.36
CA HIS A 164 9.40 2.57 8.28
C HIS A 164 8.33 1.57 8.79
N ASP A 165 8.06 0.47 8.07
CA ASP A 165 7.67 -0.85 8.60
C ASP A 165 7.95 -1.92 7.50
N PRO A 166 8.40 -3.15 7.83
CA PRO A 166 9.10 -4.05 6.90
C PRO A 166 8.20 -4.84 5.94
N THR A 167 6.91 -4.51 5.86
CA THR A 167 5.98 -5.11 4.90
C THR A 167 5.88 -4.28 3.63
N GLY A 168 6.75 -4.59 2.66
CA GLY A 168 6.50 -4.38 1.22
C GLY A 168 5.76 -3.11 0.83
N ALA A 169 6.27 -1.94 1.23
CA ALA A 169 5.84 -0.67 0.67
C ALA A 169 6.43 -0.55 -0.75
N CYS A 170 5.54 -0.42 -1.72
CA CYS A 170 5.84 -0.34 -3.13
C CYS A 170 5.86 1.14 -3.54
N ASP A 171 7.05 1.71 -3.74
CA ASP A 171 7.24 3.13 -4.12
C ASP A 171 6.80 3.36 -5.58
N LEU A 172 6.28 4.54 -5.87
CA LEU A 172 5.85 5.00 -7.19
C LEU A 172 6.66 6.26 -7.56
N SER A 173 7.94 6.10 -7.88
CA SER A 173 8.74 7.22 -8.40
C SER A 173 8.59 7.36 -9.93
N ARG A 174 8.32 8.58 -10.39
CA ARG A 174 8.46 8.99 -11.80
C ARG A 174 9.87 9.59 -11.96
N GLU A 175 10.58 9.16 -13.01
CA GLU A 175 12.03 9.25 -13.25
C GLU A 175 12.77 10.54 -12.80
N ALA A 176 14.01 10.34 -12.31
CA ALA A 176 15.11 11.30 -12.34
C ALA A 176 16.26 10.72 -13.20
N PRO A 177 17.12 11.56 -13.82
CA PRO A 177 17.92 11.17 -14.98
C PRO A 177 19.19 10.40 -14.63
N ASN A 178 19.50 9.42 -15.50
CA ASN A 178 20.78 8.77 -15.77
C ASN A 178 21.59 8.18 -14.60
N GLY A 179 21.63 6.84 -14.54
CA GLY A 179 22.83 6.12 -14.09
C GLY A 179 22.66 4.92 -13.16
N ALA A 180 21.46 4.58 -12.69
CA ALA A 180 21.28 3.49 -11.71
C ALA A 180 20.82 2.16 -12.35
N ARG A 181 21.32 1.04 -11.78
CA ARG A 181 21.03 -0.37 -12.11
C ARG A 181 19.53 -0.65 -12.34
N PRO A 182 19.16 -1.68 -13.13
CA PRO A 182 17.77 -1.88 -13.52
C PRO A 182 16.90 -2.13 -12.29
N THR A 183 16.09 -1.13 -11.93
CA THR A 183 14.95 -1.31 -11.04
C THR A 183 13.98 -2.22 -11.77
N SER A 184 13.65 -3.39 -11.19
CA SER A 184 12.63 -4.26 -11.76
C SER A 184 11.30 -3.51 -11.71
N LYS A 185 10.82 -3.06 -12.87
CA LYS A 185 9.50 -2.41 -12.99
C LYS A 185 8.42 -3.50 -12.86
N VAL A 186 7.72 -3.53 -11.72
CA VAL A 186 6.57 -4.44 -11.49
C VAL A 186 5.29 -3.64 -11.70
N LYS A 187 4.23 -4.23 -12.26
CA LYS A 187 2.96 -3.51 -12.44
C LYS A 187 2.11 -3.54 -11.17
N ILE A 188 1.29 -2.52 -10.96
CA ILE A 188 0.34 -2.49 -9.83
C ILE A 188 -0.58 -3.72 -9.84
N ARG A 189 -1.08 -4.12 -11.01
CA ARG A 189 -1.92 -5.33 -11.17
C ARG A 189 -1.27 -6.63 -10.72
N ASP A 190 0.05 -6.71 -10.75
CA ASP A 190 0.79 -7.91 -10.34
C ASP A 190 0.96 -7.98 -8.81
N LEU A 191 0.78 -6.84 -8.12
CA LEU A 191 0.97 -6.68 -6.67
C LEU A 191 -0.35 -6.55 -5.90
N SER A 192 -1.38 -6.03 -6.57
CA SER A 192 -2.73 -5.83 -6.05
C SER A 192 -3.46 -7.17 -5.98
N ARG A 193 -3.79 -7.60 -4.77
CA ARG A 193 -4.65 -8.77 -4.55
C ARG A 193 -6.08 -8.48 -5.00
N LEU A 194 -6.56 -7.23 -4.82
CA LEU A 194 -7.89 -6.84 -5.26
C LEU A 194 -8.10 -7.06 -6.77
N TRP A 195 -7.07 -6.77 -7.58
CA TRP A 195 -7.13 -6.96 -9.02
C TRP A 195 -7.33 -8.43 -9.44
N LEU A 196 -6.88 -9.39 -8.62
CA LEU A 196 -7.02 -10.82 -8.91
C LEU A 196 -8.49 -11.30 -8.88
N TYR A 197 -9.41 -10.51 -8.32
CA TYR A 197 -10.85 -10.80 -8.34
C TYR A 197 -11.55 -10.36 -9.64
N CYS A 198 -10.86 -9.65 -10.53
CA CYS A 198 -11.43 -9.20 -11.81
C CYS A 198 -12.07 -10.34 -12.60
N ASN A 199 -13.24 -10.07 -13.18
CA ASN A 199 -13.99 -11.01 -14.03
C ASN A 199 -14.24 -12.38 -13.38
N GLY A 200 -14.42 -12.42 -12.05
CA GLY A 200 -14.68 -13.66 -11.30
C GLY A 200 -13.42 -14.45 -10.95
N GLY A 201 -12.23 -13.85 -11.12
CA GLY A 201 -10.97 -14.39 -10.64
C GLY A 201 -10.95 -14.58 -9.12
N ARG A 202 -9.98 -15.36 -8.66
CA ARG A 202 -9.76 -15.60 -7.23
C ARG A 202 -8.25 -15.59 -6.97
N PRO A 203 -7.80 -14.85 -5.95
CA PRO A 203 -6.41 -14.90 -5.57
C PRO A 203 -6.08 -16.27 -4.94
N ALA A 204 -4.90 -16.80 -5.28
CA ALA A 204 -4.38 -18.03 -4.70
C ALA A 204 -3.93 -17.85 -3.23
#